data_AF-A0AAD9LP11-F1
#
_entry.id   AF-A0AAD9LP11-F1
#
_cell.length_a   1.000
_cell.length_b   1.000
_cell.length_c   1.000
_cell.angle_alpha   90.00
_cell.angle_beta   90.00
_cell.angle_gamma   90.00
#
_symmetry.space_group_name_H-M   'P 1'
#
loop_
_entity.id
_entity.type
_entity.pdbx_description
1 polymer ?
#
loop_
_entity_poly.entity_id
_entity_poly.type
_entity_poly.pdbx_seq_one_letter_code
_entity_poly.pdbx_strand_id
1 'polypeptide(L)'
;MRLVLSTREVIFCFCAIATSLYISPFFIDKVNDNASNDWEFLLIWDDKENFLENEVITNGLNWTSLYTMFTITKINVYEPFGWMLKAIQVQFVGLDSWWVRVVSAALHFTAAMVLARASAVLLDVIALLSDFKAGVEIDSKTKKQREEANWSGCCISAVVFALHPIHVEVIGWPSAQPYTLCALFSNLALFVYVRSVYRSLSGVSTKKNVKVSLMSLVFDGHGRSDLPCCGKF
;
A
#
# COMPACT_ATOMS: atom_id res chain seq x y z
N MET A 1 -9.67 38.50 7.55
CA MET A 1 -9.65 37.19 8.25
C MET A 1 -8.37 36.47 7.87
N ARG A 2 -7.47 36.14 8.81
CA ARG A 2 -6.27 35.31 8.51
C ARG A 2 -6.66 33.85 8.65
N LEU A 3 -6.48 33.06 7.60
CA LEU A 3 -6.65 31.62 7.67
C LEU A 3 -5.48 31.05 8.50
N VAL A 4 -5.77 30.45 9.65
CA VAL A 4 -4.78 29.79 10.49
C VAL A 4 -5.02 28.30 10.38
N LEU A 5 -4.18 27.61 9.61
CA LEU A 5 -4.23 26.16 9.45
C LEU A 5 -3.47 25.47 10.58
N SER A 6 -4.02 24.39 11.09
CA SER A 6 -3.32 23.47 11.98
C SER A 6 -2.23 22.70 11.23
N THR A 7 -1.23 22.18 11.96
CA THR A 7 -0.17 21.34 11.37
C THR A 7 -0.71 20.18 10.56
N ARG A 8 -1.83 19.58 10.97
CA ARG A 8 -2.45 18.46 10.24
C ARG A 8 -3.08 18.90 8.93
N GLU A 9 -3.74 20.04 8.93
CA GLU A 9 -4.33 20.59 7.70
C GLU A 9 -3.22 20.98 6.72
N VAL A 10 -2.11 21.54 7.20
CA VAL A 10 -0.94 21.82 6.36
C VAL A 10 -0.38 20.54 5.73
N ILE A 11 -0.17 19.49 6.54
CA ILE A 11 0.33 18.19 6.02
C ILE A 11 -0.66 17.60 5.02
N PHE A 12 -1.96 17.62 5.33
CA PHE A 12 -2.99 17.14 4.41
C PHE A 12 -2.96 17.91 3.08
N CYS A 13 -2.92 19.24 3.12
CA CYS A 13 -2.82 20.07 1.92
C CYS A 13 -1.55 19.78 1.13
N PHE A 14 -0.39 19.66 1.81
CA PHE A 14 0.87 19.31 1.16
C PHE A 14 0.77 17.95 0.45
N CYS A 15 0.30 16.92 1.14
CA CYS A 15 0.12 15.59 0.55
C CYS A 15 -0.84 15.63 -0.65
N ALA A 16 -1.99 16.30 -0.50
CA ALA A 16 -2.99 16.41 -1.56
C ALA A 16 -2.45 17.15 -2.79
N ILE A 17 -1.75 18.27 -2.61
CA ILE A 17 -1.16 19.05 -3.70
C ILE A 17 -0.06 18.24 -4.39
N ALA A 18 0.84 17.61 -3.62
CA ALA A 18 1.94 16.83 -4.18
C ALA A 18 1.41 15.65 -5.01
N THR A 19 0.42 14.92 -4.50
CA THR A 19 -0.25 13.85 -5.25
C THR A 19 -0.99 14.38 -6.48
N SER A 20 -1.69 15.51 -6.37
CA SER A 20 -2.43 16.09 -7.51
C SER A 20 -1.50 16.54 -8.63
N LEU A 21 -0.40 17.22 -8.29
CA LEU A 21 0.63 17.60 -9.28
C LEU A 21 1.23 16.37 -9.95
N TYR A 22 1.46 15.31 -9.18
CA TYR A 22 2.05 14.09 -9.70
C TYR A 22 1.12 13.32 -10.65
N ILE A 23 -0.17 13.24 -10.34
CA ILE A 23 -1.15 12.55 -11.19
C ILE A 23 -1.58 13.44 -12.37
N SER A 24 -1.37 14.76 -12.30
CA SER A 24 -1.79 15.68 -13.37
C SER A 24 -1.42 15.28 -14.81
N PRO A 25 -0.25 14.66 -15.11
CA PRO A 25 0.06 14.21 -16.47
C PRO A 25 -0.88 13.13 -17.03
N PHE A 26 -1.64 12.43 -16.19
CA PHE A 26 -2.67 11.49 -16.65
C PHE A 26 -3.84 12.18 -17.34
N PHE A 27 -4.06 13.47 -17.07
CA PHE A 27 -5.24 14.20 -17.51
C PHE A 27 -4.90 15.32 -18.49
N ILE A 28 -3.68 15.31 -19.06
CA ILE A 28 -3.26 16.26 -20.07
C ILE A 28 -3.40 15.58 -21.43
N ASP A 29 -4.51 15.86 -22.11
CA ASP A 29 -4.82 15.28 -23.43
C ASP A 29 -3.85 15.76 -24.53
N LYS A 30 -3.21 16.93 -24.35
CA LYS A 30 -2.21 17.48 -25.28
C LYS A 30 -1.11 18.27 -24.59
N VAL A 31 0.12 17.76 -24.60
CA VAL A 31 1.32 18.51 -24.17
C VAL A 31 1.91 19.31 -25.34
N ASN A 32 1.78 18.84 -26.58
CA ASN A 32 2.11 19.58 -27.81
C ASN A 32 1.41 18.97 -29.05
N ASP A 33 1.13 19.77 -30.09
CA ASP A 33 0.42 19.37 -31.32
C ASP A 33 1.17 18.33 -32.18
N ASN A 34 2.46 18.10 -31.91
CA ASN A 34 3.33 17.20 -32.67
C ASN A 34 3.74 15.91 -31.93
N ALA A 35 3.24 15.68 -30.71
CA ALA A 35 3.51 14.48 -29.93
C ALA A 35 2.23 13.63 -29.82
N SER A 36 2.29 12.30 -30.01
CA SER A 36 1.21 11.44 -29.55
C SER A 36 1.20 11.51 -28.02
N ASN A 37 0.11 12.04 -27.47
CA ASN A 37 -0.08 12.21 -26.01
C ASN A 37 -0.81 11.01 -25.40
N ASP A 38 -1.09 9.99 -26.22
CA ASP A 38 -1.76 8.80 -25.75
C ASP A 38 -0.75 7.97 -24.96
N TRP A 39 -1.11 7.62 -23.74
CA TRP A 39 -0.32 6.76 -22.89
C TRP A 39 -0.25 5.37 -23.51
N GLU A 40 0.62 5.14 -24.50
CA GLU A 40 0.72 3.90 -25.26
C GLU A 40 1.38 2.75 -24.46
N PHE A 41 1.20 1.52 -24.93
CA PHE A 41 1.98 0.37 -24.48
C PHE A 41 3.43 0.48 -24.97
N LEU A 42 4.38 0.13 -24.12
CA LEU A 42 5.82 0.20 -24.39
C LEU A 42 6.29 -1.02 -25.19
N LEU A 43 6.09 -1.01 -26.51
CA LEU A 43 6.36 -2.15 -27.41
C LEU A 43 7.82 -2.60 -27.48
N ILE A 44 8.77 -1.74 -27.10
CA ILE A 44 10.20 -2.06 -27.04
C ILE A 44 10.54 -2.95 -25.84
N TRP A 45 9.68 -2.97 -24.82
CA TRP A 45 9.81 -3.81 -23.63
C TRP A 45 8.82 -4.97 -23.72
N ASP A 46 8.30 -5.43 -22.59
CA ASP A 46 7.49 -6.63 -22.46
C ASP A 46 5.98 -6.36 -22.46
N ASP A 47 5.54 -5.12 -22.69
CA ASP A 47 4.10 -4.78 -22.76
C ASP A 47 3.39 -5.51 -23.91
N LYS A 48 4.11 -5.78 -25.01
CA LYS A 48 3.55 -6.50 -26.15
C LYS A 48 3.13 -7.92 -25.74
N GLU A 49 4.00 -8.68 -25.11
CA GLU A 49 3.73 -10.05 -24.68
C GLU A 49 2.81 -10.10 -23.44
N ASN A 50 2.89 -9.12 -22.54
CA ASN A 50 2.07 -9.05 -21.34
C ASN A 50 0.61 -8.67 -21.63
N PHE A 51 0.36 -7.81 -22.63
CA PHE A 51 -0.97 -7.26 -22.92
C PHE A 51 -1.47 -7.61 -24.32
N LEU A 52 -0.74 -7.23 -25.37
CA LEU A 52 -1.23 -7.29 -26.75
C LEU A 52 -1.29 -8.72 -27.31
N GLU A 53 -0.29 -9.55 -27.01
CA GLU A 53 -0.17 -10.96 -27.44
C GLU A 53 -0.54 -11.92 -26.30
N ASN A 54 -1.43 -11.50 -25.40
CA ASN A 54 -1.83 -12.27 -24.24
C ASN A 54 -3.30 -12.69 -24.26
N GLU A 55 -3.56 -13.81 -24.91
CA GLU A 55 -4.91 -14.40 -24.97
C GLU A 55 -5.49 -14.74 -23.60
N VAL A 56 -4.63 -15.00 -22.60
CA VAL A 56 -5.07 -15.35 -21.24
C VAL A 56 -5.88 -14.21 -20.61
N ILE A 57 -5.51 -12.95 -20.86
CA ILE A 57 -6.19 -11.79 -20.29
C ILE A 57 -7.36 -11.31 -21.15
N THR A 58 -7.31 -11.51 -22.47
CA THR A 58 -8.38 -11.08 -23.39
C THR A 58 -9.56 -12.05 -23.40
N ASN A 59 -9.34 -13.34 -23.15
CA ASN A 59 -10.40 -14.35 -23.00
C ASN A 59 -11.20 -14.21 -21.68
N GLY A 60 -10.76 -13.33 -20.78
CA GLY A 60 -11.45 -13.02 -19.53
C GLY A 60 -11.40 -14.11 -18.46
N LEU A 61 -12.16 -13.92 -17.38
CA LEU A 61 -12.23 -14.83 -16.23
C LEU A 61 -13.15 -16.04 -16.43
N ASN A 62 -12.81 -16.92 -17.37
CA ASN A 62 -13.41 -18.24 -17.48
C ASN A 62 -12.51 -19.31 -16.85
N TRP A 63 -13.03 -20.54 -16.64
CA TRP A 63 -12.28 -21.60 -15.97
C TRP A 63 -10.97 -21.96 -16.66
N THR A 64 -10.96 -22.02 -17.99
CA THR A 64 -9.77 -22.30 -18.79
C THR A 64 -8.72 -21.21 -18.58
N SER A 65 -9.10 -19.93 -18.73
CA SER A 65 -8.19 -18.81 -18.50
C SER A 65 -7.67 -18.80 -17.07
N LEU A 66 -8.51 -19.00 -16.05
CA LEU A 66 -8.09 -19.05 -14.65
C LEU A 66 -7.07 -20.17 -14.41
N TYR A 67 -7.33 -21.37 -14.90
CA TYR A 67 -6.37 -22.47 -14.81
C TYR A 67 -5.04 -22.09 -15.48
N THR A 68 -5.08 -21.48 -16.66
CA THR A 68 -3.88 -20.99 -17.35
C THR A 68 -3.15 -19.93 -16.54
N MET A 69 -3.84 -18.94 -15.96
CA MET A 69 -3.23 -17.90 -15.12
C MET A 69 -2.44 -18.47 -13.95
N PHE A 70 -2.91 -19.59 -13.37
CA PHE A 70 -2.28 -20.27 -12.23
C PHE A 70 -1.23 -21.33 -12.62
N THR A 71 -0.98 -21.55 -13.90
CA THR A 71 -0.03 -22.57 -14.37
C THR A 71 1.00 -22.06 -15.37
N ILE A 72 0.72 -20.92 -16.02
CA ILE A 72 1.62 -20.33 -17.01
C ILE A 72 2.76 -19.55 -16.35
N THR A 73 3.94 -19.72 -16.91
CA THR A 73 5.06 -18.78 -16.75
C THR A 73 5.23 -18.06 -18.07
N LYS A 74 5.00 -16.74 -18.11
CA LYS A 74 5.13 -15.93 -19.32
C LYS A 74 6.30 -14.97 -19.15
N ILE A 75 7.21 -14.91 -20.14
CA ILE A 75 8.46 -14.13 -20.08
C ILE A 75 9.29 -14.45 -18.82
N ASN A 76 9.35 -15.74 -18.44
CA ASN A 76 10.02 -16.20 -17.21
C ASN A 76 9.45 -15.63 -15.90
N VAL A 77 8.22 -15.09 -15.90
CA VAL A 77 7.53 -14.58 -14.72
C VAL A 77 6.29 -15.42 -14.42
N TYR A 78 6.16 -15.84 -13.16
CA TYR A 78 4.96 -16.49 -12.62
C TYR A 78 4.20 -15.48 -11.75
N GLU A 79 3.02 -15.07 -12.20
CA GLU A 79 2.26 -13.97 -11.57
C GLU A 79 0.72 -14.15 -11.67
N PRO A 80 0.16 -15.21 -11.08
CA PRO A 80 -1.26 -15.57 -11.26
C PRO A 80 -2.23 -14.45 -10.93
N PHE A 81 -2.04 -13.75 -9.81
CA PHE A 81 -2.88 -12.61 -9.43
C PHE A 81 -2.64 -11.37 -10.29
N GLY A 82 -1.45 -11.23 -10.87
CA GLY A 82 -1.16 -10.21 -11.87
C GLY A 82 -1.99 -10.44 -13.14
N TRP A 83 -2.05 -11.67 -13.63
CA TRP A 83 -2.89 -12.02 -14.78
C TRP A 83 -4.38 -11.82 -14.50
N MET A 84 -4.86 -12.19 -13.31
CA MET A 84 -6.25 -11.93 -12.92
C MET A 84 -6.57 -10.44 -12.93
N LEU A 85 -5.70 -9.60 -12.37
CA LEU A 85 -5.87 -8.15 -12.36
C LEU A 85 -5.90 -7.59 -13.80
N LYS A 86 -4.96 -8.00 -14.66
CA LYS A 86 -4.91 -7.62 -16.08
C LYS A 86 -6.21 -8.04 -16.80
N ALA A 87 -6.68 -9.27 -16.61
CA ALA A 87 -7.90 -9.78 -17.23
C ALA A 87 -9.16 -9.04 -16.77
N ILE A 88 -9.29 -8.76 -15.47
CA ILE A 88 -10.40 -7.97 -14.92
C ILE A 88 -10.41 -6.59 -15.58
N GLN A 89 -9.26 -5.90 -15.62
CA GLN A 89 -9.18 -4.58 -16.26
C GLN A 89 -9.61 -4.65 -17.72
N VAL A 90 -9.03 -5.57 -18.50
CA VAL A 90 -9.36 -5.72 -19.93
C VAL A 90 -10.86 -5.98 -20.15
N GLN A 91 -11.52 -6.72 -19.27
CA GLN A 91 -12.97 -6.93 -19.34
C GLN A 91 -13.80 -5.66 -19.08
N PHE A 92 -13.35 -4.77 -18.20
CA PHE A 92 -14.11 -3.58 -17.81
C PHE A 92 -13.85 -2.37 -18.72
N VAL A 93 -12.60 -2.17 -19.13
CA VAL A 93 -12.17 -0.94 -19.83
C VAL A 93 -11.45 -1.21 -21.15
N GLY A 94 -11.31 -2.48 -21.55
CA GLY A 94 -10.61 -2.87 -22.77
C GLY A 94 -9.09 -2.88 -22.61
N LEU A 95 -8.40 -3.13 -23.74
CA LEU A 95 -6.95 -3.03 -23.83
C LEU A 95 -6.53 -1.56 -23.96
N ASP A 96 -6.51 -0.88 -22.81
CA ASP A 96 -6.18 0.53 -22.70
C ASP A 96 -5.07 0.73 -21.67
N SER A 97 -3.92 1.20 -22.14
CA SER A 97 -2.71 1.40 -21.35
C SER A 97 -2.78 2.62 -20.44
N TRP A 98 -3.70 3.57 -20.65
CA TRP A 98 -3.98 4.63 -19.69
C TRP A 98 -4.65 4.05 -18.44
N TRP A 99 -5.69 3.23 -18.63
CA TRP A 99 -6.41 2.62 -17.52
C TRP A 99 -5.54 1.69 -16.67
N VAL A 100 -4.65 0.91 -17.30
CA VAL A 100 -3.67 0.08 -16.57
C VAL A 100 -2.85 0.93 -15.60
N ARG A 101 -2.39 2.09 -16.06
CA ARG A 101 -1.57 3.00 -15.25
C ARG A 101 -2.38 3.71 -14.16
N VAL A 102 -3.64 4.07 -14.41
CA VAL A 102 -4.55 4.60 -13.38
C VAL A 102 -4.75 3.59 -12.26
N VAL A 103 -4.99 2.32 -12.60
CA VAL A 103 -5.13 1.24 -11.61
C VAL A 103 -3.82 1.00 -10.87
N SER A 104 -2.68 0.99 -11.58
CA SER A 104 -1.35 0.88 -10.96
C SER A 104 -1.10 2.03 -9.98
N ALA A 105 -1.42 3.26 -10.34
CA ALA A 105 -1.30 4.42 -9.47
C ALA A 105 -2.17 4.26 -8.22
N ALA A 106 -3.45 3.89 -8.39
CA ALA A 106 -4.36 3.66 -7.26
C ALA A 106 -3.82 2.59 -6.30
N LEU A 107 -3.33 1.46 -6.82
CA LEU A 107 -2.74 0.39 -6.02
C LEU A 107 -1.44 0.84 -5.33
N HIS A 108 -0.57 1.57 -6.03
CA HIS A 108 0.69 2.10 -5.48
C HIS A 108 0.46 3.08 -4.33
N PHE A 109 -0.41 4.08 -4.51
CA PHE A 109 -0.75 5.03 -3.46
C PHE A 109 -1.44 4.35 -2.28
N THR A 110 -2.29 3.35 -2.53
CA THR A 110 -2.89 2.52 -1.48
C THR A 110 -1.82 1.76 -0.70
N ALA A 111 -0.87 1.12 -1.39
CA ALA A 111 0.24 0.40 -0.77
C ALA A 111 1.10 1.33 0.09
N ALA A 112 1.38 2.56 -0.38
CA ALA A 112 2.11 3.58 0.39
C ALA A 112 1.33 4.06 1.62
N MET A 113 0.01 4.22 1.54
CA MET A 113 -0.83 4.55 2.70
C MET A 113 -0.85 3.44 3.74
N VAL A 114 -0.95 2.18 3.31
CA VAL A 114 -0.88 1.02 4.21
C VAL A 114 0.50 0.95 4.86
N LEU A 115 1.57 1.21 4.11
CA LEU A 115 2.93 1.30 4.66
C LEU A 115 3.03 2.40 5.72
N ALA A 116 2.49 3.60 5.46
CA ALA A 116 2.46 4.69 6.43
C ALA A 116 1.79 4.26 7.74
N ARG A 117 0.68 3.53 7.65
CA ARG A 117 -0.05 3.00 8.81
C ARG A 117 0.75 1.92 9.54
N ALA A 118 1.36 0.99 8.82
CA ALA A 118 2.23 -0.03 9.41
C ALA A 118 3.41 0.59 10.15
N SER A 119 4.08 1.57 9.54
CA SER A 119 5.20 2.28 10.16
C SER A 119 4.79 3.09 11.40
N ALA A 120 3.65 3.78 11.37
CA ALA A 120 3.15 4.50 12.53
C ALA A 120 2.90 3.57 13.72
N VAL A 121 2.20 2.44 13.49
CA VAL A 121 1.96 1.44 14.52
C VAL A 121 3.26 0.83 15.02
N LEU A 122 4.24 0.59 14.14
CA LEU A 122 5.56 0.10 14.54
C LEU A 122 6.29 1.08 15.45
N LEU A 123 6.27 2.38 15.15
CA LEU A 123 6.82 3.42 16.01
C LEU A 123 6.12 3.45 17.38
N ASP A 124 4.79 3.28 17.39
CA ASP A 124 4.02 3.21 18.63
C ASP A 124 4.37 1.96 19.46
N VAL A 125 4.62 0.81 18.82
CA VAL A 125 5.14 -0.40 19.46
C VAL A 125 6.51 -0.15 20.08
N ILE A 126 7.44 0.44 19.33
CA ILE A 126 8.79 0.74 19.81
C ILE A 126 8.73 1.68 21.02
N ALA A 127 7.84 2.67 20.97
CA ALA A 127 7.66 3.62 22.05
C ALA A 127 7.08 2.94 23.30
N LEU A 128 6.07 2.06 23.16
CA LEU A 128 5.55 1.27 24.28
C LEU A 128 6.60 0.36 24.92
N LEU A 129 7.43 -0.30 24.11
CA LEU A 129 8.52 -1.13 24.61
C LEU A 129 9.57 -0.30 25.37
N SER A 130 9.86 0.89 24.88
CA SER A 130 10.76 1.86 25.53
C SER A 130 10.19 2.31 26.88
N ASP A 131 8.90 2.65 26.93
CA ASP A 131 8.19 3.07 28.15
C ASP A 131 8.21 1.94 29.20
N PHE A 132 7.94 0.69 28.79
CA PHE A 132 8.02 -0.47 29.68
C PHE A 132 9.43 -0.72 30.22
N LYS A 133 10.46 -0.54 29.40
CA LYS A 133 11.86 -0.70 29.83
C LYS A 133 12.27 0.38 30.82
N ALA A 134 11.77 1.61 30.65
CA ALA A 134 12.04 2.72 31.55
C ALA A 134 11.20 2.68 32.84
N GLY A 135 10.12 1.91 32.87
CA GLY A 135 9.19 1.86 34.01
C GLY A 135 8.40 3.15 34.18
N VAL A 136 8.25 3.94 33.12
CA VAL A 136 7.57 5.25 33.14
C VAL A 136 6.11 5.06 32.74
N GLU A 137 5.20 5.50 33.59
CA GLU A 137 3.78 5.59 33.25
C GLU A 137 3.53 6.92 32.52
N ILE A 138 3.21 6.84 31.22
CA ILE A 138 2.94 8.02 30.39
C ILE A 138 1.44 8.32 30.38
N ASP A 139 1.10 9.59 30.64
CA ASP A 139 -0.27 10.08 30.56
C ASP A 139 -0.89 9.85 29.16
N SER A 140 -2.18 9.55 29.15
CA SER A 140 -2.99 9.33 27.95
C SER A 140 -2.90 10.45 26.91
N LYS A 141 -2.80 11.72 27.33
CA LYS A 141 -2.71 12.87 26.43
C LYS A 141 -1.35 12.91 25.74
N THR A 142 -0.26 12.68 26.48
CA THR A 142 1.10 12.59 25.96
C THR A 142 1.25 11.43 24.98
N LYS A 143 0.70 10.25 25.33
CA LYS A 143 0.65 9.08 24.43
C LYS A 143 -0.05 9.42 23.12
N LYS A 144 -1.25 10.02 23.19
CA LYS A 144 -2.02 10.43 22.01
C LYS A 144 -1.26 11.43 21.14
N GLN A 145 -0.63 12.43 21.74
CA GLN A 145 0.18 13.41 20.99
C GLN A 145 1.34 12.76 20.24
N ARG A 146 1.99 11.76 20.84
CA ARG A 146 3.07 10.98 20.20
C ARG A 146 2.55 10.16 19.02
N GLU A 147 1.44 9.44 19.19
CA GLU A 147 0.82 8.64 18.11
C GLU A 147 0.41 9.54 16.92
N GLU A 148 -0.10 10.73 17.21
CA GLU A 148 -0.47 11.72 16.20
C GLU A 148 0.74 12.30 15.46
N ALA A 149 1.85 12.53 16.17
CA ALA A 149 3.11 12.97 15.58
C ALA A 149 3.74 11.87 14.70
N ASN A 150 3.76 10.63 15.18
CA ASN A 150 4.22 9.46 14.43
C ASN A 150 3.42 9.30 13.13
N TRP A 151 2.09 9.37 13.22
CA TRP A 151 1.22 9.32 12.04
C TRP A 151 1.55 10.43 11.04
N SER A 152 1.70 11.66 11.51
CA SER A 152 2.00 12.83 10.67
C SER A 152 3.34 12.68 9.94
N GLY A 153 4.38 12.23 10.64
CA GLY A 153 5.69 11.95 10.05
C GLY A 153 5.64 10.82 9.02
N CYS A 154 4.90 9.74 9.31
CA CYS A 154 4.71 8.64 8.37
C CYS A 154 3.91 9.05 7.13
N CYS A 155 2.94 9.96 7.22
CA CYS A 155 2.26 10.52 6.05
C CYS A 155 3.23 11.24 5.10
N ILE A 156 4.09 12.09 5.66
CA ILE A 156 5.08 12.83 4.88
C ILE A 156 6.05 11.84 4.21
N SER A 157 6.56 10.86 4.98
CA SER A 157 7.44 9.81 4.47
C SER A 157 6.78 9.02 3.32
N ALA A 158 5.51 8.66 3.46
CA ALA A 158 4.78 7.92 2.44
C ALA A 158 4.56 8.72 1.15
N VAL A 159 4.36 10.04 1.24
CA VAL A 159 4.30 10.89 0.05
C VAL A 159 5.67 10.96 -0.63
N VAL A 160 6.75 11.16 0.12
CA VAL A 160 8.11 11.15 -0.44
C VAL A 160 8.39 9.82 -1.12
N PHE A 161 8.02 8.69 -0.51
CA PHE A 161 8.14 7.36 -1.09
C PHE A 161 7.30 7.21 -2.36
N ALA A 162 6.01 7.56 -2.30
CA ALA A 162 5.08 7.34 -3.40
C ALA A 162 5.41 8.16 -4.65
N LEU A 163 6.01 9.35 -4.46
CA LEU A 163 6.36 10.27 -5.53
C LEU A 163 7.81 10.12 -6.04
N HIS A 164 8.64 9.35 -5.32
CA HIS A 164 10.04 9.19 -5.69
C HIS A 164 10.15 8.52 -7.07
N PRO A 165 11.00 9.04 -8.00
CA PRO A 165 11.11 8.52 -9.36
C PRO A 165 11.36 7.01 -9.46
N ILE A 166 12.14 6.45 -8.52
CA ILE A 166 12.41 5.00 -8.49
C ILE A 166 11.19 4.14 -8.11
N HIS A 167 10.20 4.70 -7.43
CA HIS A 167 9.04 3.97 -6.91
C HIS A 167 7.83 4.07 -7.84
N VAL A 168 7.85 5.01 -8.77
CA VAL A 168 6.75 5.23 -9.72
C VAL A 168 6.96 4.53 -11.07
N GLU A 169 8.05 3.77 -11.20
CA GLU A 169 8.29 2.89 -12.35
C GLU A 169 7.09 1.99 -12.64
N VAL A 170 6.45 1.44 -11.60
CA VAL A 170 5.24 0.60 -11.69
C VAL A 170 4.01 1.32 -12.27
N ILE A 171 4.03 2.64 -12.30
CA ILE A 171 3.02 3.49 -12.92
C ILE A 171 3.41 3.80 -14.38
N GLY A 172 4.68 4.06 -14.66
CA GLY A 172 5.15 4.35 -16.01
C GLY A 172 5.18 3.13 -16.93
N TRP A 173 5.46 1.96 -16.37
CA TRP A 173 5.62 0.68 -17.07
C TRP A 173 4.43 -0.27 -16.79
N PRO A 174 3.48 -0.40 -17.73
CA PRO A 174 2.28 -1.24 -17.57
C PRO A 174 2.57 -2.68 -17.14
N SER A 175 3.59 -3.33 -17.70
CA SER A 175 3.90 -4.73 -17.34
C SER A 175 4.39 -4.92 -15.91
N ALA A 176 4.94 -3.87 -15.27
CA ALA A 176 5.33 -3.89 -13.87
C ALA A 176 4.15 -3.78 -12.88
N GLN A 177 2.91 -3.58 -13.37
CA GLN A 177 1.70 -3.46 -12.54
C GLN A 177 1.58 -4.54 -11.44
N PRO A 178 1.91 -5.83 -11.65
CA PRO A 178 1.82 -6.86 -10.62
C PRO A 178 2.67 -6.57 -9.36
N TYR A 179 3.72 -5.75 -9.47
CA TYR A 179 4.52 -5.32 -8.31
C TYR A 179 3.69 -4.47 -7.33
N THR A 180 2.67 -3.74 -7.81
CA THR A 180 1.77 -2.96 -6.96
C THR A 180 0.93 -3.85 -6.05
N LEU A 181 0.48 -5.02 -6.55
CA LEU A 181 -0.21 -6.03 -5.74
C LEU A 181 0.73 -6.62 -4.69
N CYS A 182 1.95 -6.97 -5.09
CA CYS A 182 2.96 -7.50 -4.17
C CYS A 182 3.24 -6.52 -3.03
N ALA A 183 3.46 -5.23 -3.36
CA ALA A 183 3.67 -4.19 -2.37
C ALA A 183 2.46 -4.02 -1.44
N LEU A 184 1.25 -3.96 -1.99
CA LEU A 184 0.02 -3.81 -1.20
C LEU A 184 -0.18 -4.98 -0.23
N PHE A 185 -0.14 -6.21 -0.72
CA PHE A 185 -0.37 -7.40 0.12
C PHE A 185 0.73 -7.61 1.15
N SER A 186 1.99 -7.34 0.80
CA SER A 186 3.12 -7.41 1.75
C SER A 186 2.96 -6.36 2.86
N ASN A 187 2.58 -5.14 2.51
CA ASN A 187 2.34 -4.07 3.47
C ASN A 187 1.11 -4.34 4.35
N LEU A 188 0.05 -4.93 3.80
CA LEU A 188 -1.11 -5.36 4.57
C LEU A 188 -0.76 -6.47 5.56
N ALA A 189 0.01 -7.46 5.14
CA ALA A 189 0.51 -8.53 6.02
C ALA A 189 1.34 -7.94 7.17
N LEU A 190 2.26 -7.03 6.85
CA LEU A 190 3.04 -6.31 7.86
C LEU A 190 2.14 -5.51 8.81
N PHE A 191 1.19 -4.73 8.28
CA PHE A 191 0.26 -3.93 9.08
C PHE A 191 -0.54 -4.80 10.06
N VAL A 192 -1.10 -5.91 9.60
CA VAL A 192 -1.85 -6.86 10.45
C VAL A 192 -0.95 -7.41 11.55
N TYR A 193 0.28 -7.80 11.21
CA TYR A 193 1.26 -8.32 12.17
C TYR A 193 1.60 -7.28 13.24
N VAL A 194 2.05 -6.08 12.87
CA VAL A 194 2.45 -5.04 13.85
C VAL A 194 1.27 -4.57 14.69
N ARG A 195 0.06 -4.52 14.12
CA ARG A 195 -1.16 -4.19 14.86
C ARG A 195 -1.51 -5.26 15.89
N SER A 196 -1.32 -6.53 15.55
CA SER A 196 -1.49 -7.63 16.50
C SER A 196 -0.53 -7.49 17.68
N VAL A 197 0.75 -7.21 17.40
CA VAL A 197 1.77 -6.95 18.42
C VAL A 197 1.40 -5.75 19.30
N TYR A 198 1.01 -4.62 18.71
CA TYR A 198 0.59 -3.42 19.45
C TYR A 198 -0.58 -3.69 20.42
N ARG A 199 -1.59 -4.43 19.96
CA ARG A 199 -2.76 -4.80 20.78
C ARG A 199 -2.35 -5.68 21.96
N SER A 200 -1.53 -6.69 21.70
CA SER A 200 -1.01 -7.59 22.73
C SER A 200 -0.23 -6.83 23.80
N LEU A 201 0.67 -5.93 23.40
CA LEU A 201 1.46 -5.11 24.31
C LEU A 201 0.60 -4.14 25.14
N SER A 202 -0.37 -3.50 24.48
CA SER A 202 -1.31 -2.59 25.17
C SER A 202 -2.15 -3.32 26.23
N GLY A 203 -2.46 -4.60 26.03
CA GLY A 203 -3.15 -5.44 27.01
C GLY A 203 -2.30 -5.94 28.18
N VAL A 204 -0.96 -5.89 28.09
CA VAL A 204 -0.03 -6.32 29.15
C VAL A 204 0.18 -5.24 30.21
N SER A 205 0.05 -3.95 29.84
CA SER A 205 0.26 -2.80 30.74
C SER A 205 -0.55 -2.87 32.05
N THR A 206 -1.61 -3.67 32.10
CA THR A 206 -2.47 -3.88 33.27
C THR A 206 -2.04 -5.03 34.20
N LYS A 207 -1.05 -5.87 33.82
CA LYS A 207 -0.64 -7.05 34.60
C LYS A 207 0.71 -6.86 35.29
N LYS A 208 0.76 -7.16 36.59
CA LYS A 208 1.92 -7.04 37.53
C LYS A 208 3.22 -7.76 37.13
N ASN A 209 3.31 -8.45 35.99
CA ASN A 209 4.51 -9.17 35.54
C ASN A 209 4.80 -8.95 34.05
N VAL A 210 5.13 -7.70 33.70
CA VAL A 210 5.37 -7.23 32.33
C VAL A 210 6.47 -8.04 31.64
N LYS A 211 7.57 -8.37 32.34
CA LYS A 211 8.75 -9.03 31.74
C LYS A 211 8.49 -10.46 31.26
N VAL A 212 7.74 -11.24 32.04
CA VAL A 212 7.38 -12.64 31.72
C VAL A 212 6.33 -12.68 30.60
N SER A 213 5.34 -11.78 30.65
CA SER A 213 4.28 -11.71 29.64
C SER A 213 4.78 -11.17 28.29
N LEU A 214 5.79 -10.30 28.29
CA LEU A 214 6.43 -9.78 27.07
C LEU A 214 7.22 -10.88 26.35
N MET A 215 7.99 -11.69 27.09
CA MET A 215 8.73 -12.81 26.52
C MET A 215 7.81 -13.88 25.95
N SER A 216 6.69 -14.20 26.62
CA SER A 216 5.73 -15.15 26.06
C SER A 216 5.00 -14.59 24.83
N LEU A 217 4.68 -13.30 24.76
CA LEU A 217 3.96 -12.74 23.60
C LEU A 217 4.82 -12.61 22.33
N VAL A 218 6.12 -12.37 22.47
CA VAL A 218 7.03 -12.18 21.34
C VAL A 218 7.56 -13.52 20.82
N PHE A 219 7.73 -14.52 21.70
CA PHE A 219 8.35 -15.79 21.35
C PHE A 219 7.41 -17.00 21.38
N ASP A 220 6.29 -16.93 22.11
CA ASP A 220 5.33 -18.02 22.20
C ASP A 220 4.20 -17.75 21.19
N GLY A 221 4.32 -18.33 20.00
CA GLY A 221 3.36 -18.25 18.89
C GLY A 221 2.01 -18.93 19.19
N HIS A 222 1.61 -19.04 20.46
CA HIS A 222 0.31 -19.56 20.84
C HIS A 222 -0.76 -18.50 20.59
N GLY A 223 -1.32 -18.57 19.39
CA GLY A 223 -2.49 -17.83 18.95
C GLY A 223 -3.59 -17.95 20.00
N ARG A 224 -3.77 -16.89 20.77
CA ARG A 224 -5.02 -16.67 21.48
C ARG A 224 -6.06 -16.38 20.41
N SER A 225 -6.93 -17.34 20.18
CA SER A 225 -8.03 -17.34 19.24
C SER A 225 -9.06 -16.27 19.61
N ASP A 226 -8.73 -15.01 19.44
CA ASP A 226 -9.66 -13.88 19.59
C ASP A 226 -10.22 -13.49 18.21
N LEU A 227 -10.83 -14.46 17.52
CA LEU A 227 -11.98 -14.23 16.63
C LEU A 227 -13.20 -14.31 17.56
N PRO A 228 -13.91 -13.19 17.89
CA PRO A 228 -14.67 -12.44 16.89
C PRO A 228 -14.78 -10.92 17.18
N CYS A 229 -14.43 -10.08 16.21
CA CYS A 229 -14.94 -8.70 16.12
C CYS A 229 -15.20 -8.37 14.64
N CYS A 230 -16.01 -9.22 14.01
CA CYS A 230 -16.78 -8.82 12.83
C CYS A 230 -18.14 -8.35 13.37
N GLY A 231 -18.45 -7.06 13.20
CA GLY A 231 -19.75 -6.51 13.59
C GLY A 231 -19.68 -5.13 14.23
N LYS A 232 -19.57 -4.11 13.38
CA LYS A 232 -20.37 -2.86 13.39
C LYS A 232 -19.81 -1.93 12.31
N PHE A 233 -20.34 -2.11 11.10
CA PHE A 233 -20.62 -0.98 10.22
C PHE A 233 -21.76 -0.17 10.85
#